data_AF-A0A197K8U1-F1
#
_entry.id   AF-A0A197K8U1-F1
#
_cell.length_a   1.000
_cell.length_b   1.000
_cell.length_c   1.000
_cell.angle_alpha   90.00
_cell.angle_beta   90.00
_cell.angle_gamma   90.00
#
_symmetry.space_group_name_H-M   'P 1'
#
loop_
_entity.id
_entity.type
_entity.pdbx_description
1 polymer ?
#
loop_
_entity_poly.entity_id
_entity_poly.type
_entity_poly.pdbx_seq_one_letter_code
_entity_poly.pdbx_strand_id
1 'polypeptide(L)'
;MSTNNGLPSFQQACLAADNTNSAIYLVGVSTTTPGRLEAHYIPINANSLLTSPISKLIATQIDPTSAWTSNSPKACFTYPSPSFSSSPSNPVMVVQFEPSKTQFTSFRPSDAGTMDVARNLTNPAFISPKLFSLSGYFGASVLTNYPTRTPLFALGTYTSSLSTTTQGYSIVFDTTGQGQAYPALGNVAPVLGPQDHILSLGSPYNVNLNGATLTPDALPVTMANTGYILDKGSDGSTVVYSITPDQSSMLHRVSITGGPPFSPFMAATALNKQIVTYSSNNSPLSSMTGPILNIFDIVTGTWSGPGLMDGSSPSSSAGGYPGYNQPAQQQEVPIGAIVGGAIGGLVVLTFSFFLYFSIKYRVVGSQQAASSGSRGGGPSMQSHRSGGSSATKSQVDRNTDRKS
;
A
#
# COMPACT_ATOMS: atom_id res chain seq x y z
N MET A 1 4.93 -32.21 18.13
CA MET A 1 5.74 -31.38 17.22
C MET A 1 5.92 -30.03 17.89
N SER A 2 7.16 -29.63 18.20
CA SER A 2 7.44 -28.31 18.76
C SER A 2 7.06 -27.26 17.71
N THR A 3 6.02 -26.47 17.98
CA THR A 3 5.71 -25.29 17.16
C THR A 3 6.77 -24.25 17.50
N ASN A 4 7.81 -24.12 16.67
CA ASN A 4 8.73 -23.00 16.75
C ASN A 4 7.90 -21.73 16.54
N ASN A 5 7.52 -21.06 17.64
CA ASN A 5 6.63 -19.90 17.64
C ASN A 5 7.36 -18.59 17.26
N GLY A 6 8.65 -18.65 16.92
CA GLY A 6 9.43 -17.48 16.51
C GLY A 6 9.25 -17.13 15.04
N LEU A 7 9.82 -16.00 14.63
CA LEU A 7 9.91 -15.66 13.21
C LEU A 7 10.88 -16.60 12.49
N PRO A 8 10.53 -17.12 11.30
CA PRO A 8 11.50 -17.83 10.47
C PRO A 8 12.59 -16.88 9.97
N SER A 9 13.79 -17.40 9.72
CA SER A 9 14.90 -16.65 9.13
C SER A 9 14.97 -16.90 7.62
N PHE A 10 14.71 -15.86 6.84
CA PHE A 10 14.69 -15.86 5.37
C PHE A 10 15.59 -14.73 4.85
N GLN A 11 16.70 -15.06 4.19
CA GLN A 11 17.64 -14.04 3.70
C GLN A 11 17.03 -13.10 2.64
N GLN A 12 16.22 -13.65 1.73
CA GLN A 12 15.52 -12.88 0.70
C GLN A 12 14.02 -13.11 0.83
N ALA A 13 13.47 -12.58 1.92
CA ALA A 13 12.04 -12.61 2.20
C ALA A 13 11.28 -11.58 1.36
N CYS A 14 9.96 -11.73 1.27
CA CYS A 14 9.07 -10.63 0.95
C CYS A 14 7.93 -10.53 1.97
N LEU A 15 7.39 -9.33 2.12
CA LEU A 15 6.24 -9.04 2.97
C LEU A 15 5.06 -8.58 2.12
N ALA A 16 3.86 -8.95 2.55
CA ALA A 16 2.61 -8.36 2.06
C ALA A 16 1.65 -8.16 3.23
N ALA A 17 0.90 -7.07 3.24
CA ALA A 17 -0.19 -6.89 4.20
C ALA A 17 -1.37 -7.83 3.90
N ASP A 18 -2.06 -8.24 4.96
CA ASP A 18 -3.39 -8.82 4.82
C ASP A 18 -4.40 -7.77 4.32
N ASN A 19 -5.55 -8.24 3.85
CA ASN A 19 -6.60 -7.39 3.32
C ASN A 19 -7.28 -6.52 4.40
N THR A 20 -7.19 -6.90 5.67
CA THR A 20 -7.71 -6.14 6.80
C THR A 20 -6.69 -5.17 7.40
N ASN A 21 -5.45 -5.15 6.88
CA ASN A 21 -4.32 -4.41 7.42
C ASN A 21 -4.11 -4.62 8.93
N SER A 22 -4.33 -5.85 9.40
CA SER A 22 -4.17 -6.29 10.79
C SER A 22 -3.05 -7.32 10.96
N ALA A 23 -2.49 -7.80 9.85
CA ALA A 23 -1.47 -8.81 9.81
C ALA A 23 -0.56 -8.60 8.60
N ILE A 24 0.56 -9.30 8.61
CA ILE A 24 1.41 -9.45 7.43
C ILE A 24 1.60 -10.92 7.09
N TYR A 25 1.86 -11.17 5.82
CA TYR A 25 2.41 -12.42 5.33
C TYR A 25 3.91 -12.25 5.15
N LEU A 26 4.69 -13.09 5.81
CA LEU A 26 6.13 -13.24 5.62
C LEU A 26 6.37 -14.47 4.75
N VAL A 27 6.91 -14.26 3.56
CA VAL A 27 7.15 -15.32 2.59
C VAL A 27 8.63 -15.43 2.29
N GLY A 28 9.15 -16.65 2.26
CA GLY A 28 10.55 -16.87 1.93
C GLY A 28 10.91 -18.34 1.81
N VAL A 29 12.21 -18.58 1.63
CA VAL A 29 12.81 -19.91 1.57
C VAL A 29 13.85 -19.97 2.67
N SER A 30 13.73 -20.95 3.55
CA SER A 30 14.71 -21.16 4.61
C SER A 30 16.02 -21.66 4.02
N THR A 31 17.14 -21.16 4.54
CA THR A 31 18.48 -21.64 4.15
C THR A 31 18.72 -23.09 4.53
N THR A 32 17.98 -23.63 5.51
CA THR A 32 18.10 -25.03 5.95
C THR A 32 17.21 -25.99 5.16
N THR A 33 16.27 -25.47 4.37
CA THR A 33 15.38 -26.27 3.50
C THR A 33 15.21 -25.63 2.12
N PRO A 34 16.28 -25.61 1.30
CA PRO A 34 16.22 -25.10 -0.07
C PRO A 34 15.12 -25.77 -0.90
N GLY A 35 14.53 -25.05 -1.87
CA GLY A 35 13.45 -25.56 -2.73
C GLY A 35 12.05 -25.50 -2.09
N ARG A 36 11.94 -25.22 -0.78
CA ARG A 36 10.66 -25.08 -0.09
C ARG A 36 10.31 -23.60 0.13
N LEU A 37 9.28 -23.13 -0.56
CA LEU A 37 8.67 -21.84 -0.28
C LEU A 37 7.70 -21.99 0.90
N GLU A 38 7.75 -21.04 1.83
CA GLU A 38 6.89 -20.99 3.00
C GLU A 38 6.25 -19.60 3.09
N ALA A 39 4.96 -19.56 3.44
CA ALA A 39 4.27 -18.35 3.83
C ALA A 39 3.80 -18.47 5.27
N HIS A 40 4.17 -17.48 6.07
CA HIS A 40 3.83 -17.35 7.47
C HIS A 40 2.91 -16.16 7.69
N TYR A 41 1.87 -16.35 8.48
CA TYR A 41 0.98 -15.29 8.94
C TYR A 41 1.48 -14.75 10.26
N ILE A 42 1.61 -13.42 10.36
CA ILE A 42 2.07 -12.73 11.56
C ILE A 42 1.03 -11.66 11.91
N PRO A 43 0.22 -11.86 12.96
CA PRO A 43 -0.72 -10.84 13.40
C PRO A 43 0.04 -9.62 13.92
N ILE A 44 -0.33 -8.43 13.44
CA ILE A 44 0.24 -7.17 13.89
C ILE A 44 -0.69 -6.63 14.98
N ASN A 45 -0.38 -6.96 16.24
CA ASN A 45 -0.89 -6.19 17.37
C ASN A 45 0.29 -5.42 17.98
N ALA A 46 0.05 -4.17 18.37
CA ALA A 46 1.13 -3.23 18.75
C ALA A 46 2.02 -3.75 19.88
N ASN A 47 1.48 -4.58 20.79
CA ASN A 47 2.20 -5.03 21.98
C ASN A 47 3.01 -6.32 21.75
N SER A 48 2.52 -7.28 20.97
CA SER A 48 3.20 -8.57 20.78
C SER A 48 4.29 -8.52 19.72
N LEU A 49 4.14 -7.64 18.71
CA LEU A 49 5.10 -7.58 17.62
C LEU A 49 6.50 -7.16 18.08
N LEU A 50 6.55 -6.28 19.08
CA LEU A 50 7.78 -5.67 19.57
C LEU A 50 8.56 -6.58 20.51
N THR A 51 7.90 -7.57 21.12
CA THR A 51 8.49 -8.36 22.22
C THR A 51 8.66 -9.83 21.88
N SER A 52 7.71 -10.43 21.17
CA SER A 52 7.79 -11.83 20.76
C SER A 52 6.81 -12.09 19.60
N PRO A 53 7.18 -11.70 18.37
CA PRO A 53 6.31 -11.89 17.21
C PRO A 53 6.09 -13.38 16.97
N ILE A 54 4.81 -13.79 17.04
CA ILE A 54 4.40 -15.15 16.76
C ILE A 54 4.12 -15.28 15.26
N SER A 55 4.78 -16.24 14.62
CA SER A 55 4.48 -16.61 13.24
C SER A 55 3.75 -17.93 13.18
N LYS A 56 2.80 -18.05 12.23
CA LYS A 56 2.10 -19.30 11.92
C LYS A 56 2.36 -19.66 10.47
N LEU A 57 2.97 -20.81 10.22
CA LEU A 57 3.04 -21.37 8.87
C LEU A 57 1.61 -21.61 8.36
N ILE A 58 1.23 -20.92 7.29
CA ILE A 58 -0.10 -21.04 6.69
C ILE A 58 -0.07 -21.76 5.36
N ALA A 59 1.03 -21.65 4.61
CA ALA A 59 1.15 -22.27 3.30
C ALA A 59 2.58 -22.74 3.06
N THR A 60 2.74 -23.84 2.32
CA THR A 60 4.03 -24.29 1.84
C THR A 60 3.91 -24.82 0.42
N GLN A 61 4.97 -24.63 -0.35
CA GLN A 61 5.16 -25.27 -1.63
C GLN A 61 6.53 -25.91 -1.65
N ILE A 62 6.54 -27.21 -1.93
CA ILE A 62 7.75 -27.94 -2.28
C ILE A 62 7.69 -28.13 -3.78
N ASP A 63 8.57 -27.45 -4.50
CA ASP A 63 8.69 -27.65 -5.93
C ASP A 63 9.70 -28.76 -6.22
N PRO A 64 9.33 -29.84 -6.95
CA PRO A 64 10.22 -30.96 -7.21
C PRO A 64 11.42 -30.60 -8.08
N THR A 65 11.38 -29.46 -8.77
CA THR A 65 12.50 -28.94 -9.58
C THR A 65 13.37 -27.94 -8.82
N SER A 66 13.15 -27.78 -7.50
CA SER A 66 13.84 -26.81 -6.66
C SER A 66 13.75 -25.38 -7.22
N ALA A 67 12.55 -25.01 -7.66
CA ALA A 67 12.29 -23.68 -8.21
C ALA A 67 12.76 -22.58 -7.23
N TRP A 68 12.45 -22.71 -5.95
CA TRP A 68 12.68 -21.66 -4.97
C TRP A 68 14.07 -21.68 -4.33
N THR A 69 14.73 -20.51 -4.24
CA THR A 69 16.06 -20.38 -3.62
C THR A 69 16.02 -19.39 -2.45
N SER A 70 16.89 -19.57 -1.45
CA SER A 70 17.01 -18.64 -0.31
C SER A 70 17.69 -17.31 -0.67
N ASN A 71 18.46 -17.28 -1.76
CA ASN A 71 19.38 -16.19 -2.09
C ASN A 71 18.86 -15.28 -3.21
N SER A 72 17.80 -15.68 -3.89
CA SER A 72 17.16 -14.86 -4.93
C SER A 72 16.18 -13.86 -4.33
N PRO A 73 16.25 -12.57 -4.72
CA PRO A 73 15.30 -11.54 -4.31
C PRO A 73 13.85 -11.97 -4.59
N LYS A 74 12.93 -11.57 -3.71
CA LYS A 74 11.51 -11.86 -3.83
C LYS A 74 10.67 -10.60 -3.65
N ALA A 75 9.49 -10.62 -4.24
CA ALA A 75 8.44 -9.66 -3.91
C ALA A 75 7.10 -10.35 -3.75
N CYS A 76 6.28 -9.75 -2.91
CA CYS A 76 4.96 -10.21 -2.56
C CYS A 76 3.97 -9.11 -2.93
N PHE A 77 2.89 -9.45 -3.62
CA PHE A 77 1.86 -8.50 -4.05
C PHE A 77 0.49 -9.02 -3.64
N THR A 78 -0.22 -8.29 -2.81
CA THR A 78 -1.62 -8.58 -2.51
C THR A 78 -2.46 -8.24 -3.73
N TYR A 79 -3.27 -9.19 -4.21
CA TYR A 79 -4.11 -8.98 -5.37
C TYR A 79 -5.20 -7.93 -5.04
N PRO A 80 -5.31 -6.80 -5.76
CA PRO A 80 -6.21 -5.71 -5.39
C PRO A 80 -7.67 -5.94 -5.83
N SER A 81 -8.03 -7.12 -6.33
CA SER A 81 -9.33 -7.28 -6.98
C SER A 81 -10.50 -7.42 -5.99
N PRO A 82 -11.52 -6.55 -6.08
CA PRO A 82 -12.76 -6.67 -5.32
C PRO A 82 -13.63 -7.83 -5.82
N SER A 83 -13.33 -8.44 -6.97
CA SER A 83 -14.06 -9.61 -7.48
C SER A 83 -13.90 -10.84 -6.58
N PHE A 84 -12.85 -10.88 -5.76
CA PHE A 84 -12.67 -11.90 -4.73
C PHE A 84 -13.24 -11.48 -3.38
N SER A 85 -14.05 -10.41 -3.29
CA SER A 85 -14.61 -9.88 -2.03
C SER A 85 -15.50 -10.86 -1.25
N SER A 86 -15.93 -11.97 -1.85
CA SER A 86 -16.59 -13.07 -1.13
C SER A 86 -15.61 -14.00 -0.40
N SER A 87 -14.31 -13.95 -0.74
CA SER A 87 -13.24 -14.64 -0.04
C SER A 87 -12.69 -13.73 1.07
N PRO A 88 -12.58 -14.22 2.31
CA PRO A 88 -12.10 -13.41 3.44
C PRO A 88 -10.63 -12.99 3.32
N SER A 89 -9.88 -13.47 2.33
CA SER A 89 -8.52 -13.02 2.05
C SER A 89 -8.23 -12.95 0.55
N ASN A 90 -7.54 -11.89 0.13
CA ASN A 90 -7.03 -11.76 -1.23
C ASN A 90 -5.85 -12.71 -1.46
N PRO A 91 -5.73 -13.35 -2.64
CA PRO A 91 -4.52 -14.07 -3.00
C PRO A 91 -3.30 -13.14 -2.94
N VAL A 92 -2.16 -13.69 -2.56
CA VAL A 92 -0.88 -12.99 -2.62
C VAL A 92 -0.04 -13.65 -3.70
N MET A 93 0.43 -12.85 -4.64
CA MET A 93 1.37 -13.28 -5.66
C MET A 93 2.78 -13.15 -5.12
N VAL A 94 3.54 -14.24 -5.21
CA VAL A 94 4.94 -14.31 -4.80
C VAL A 94 5.76 -14.46 -6.06
N VAL A 95 6.78 -13.62 -6.21
CA VAL A 95 7.64 -13.62 -7.39
C VAL A 95 9.10 -13.67 -6.93
N GLN A 96 9.90 -14.53 -7.55
CA GLN A 96 11.33 -14.67 -7.35
C GLN A 96 12.09 -14.28 -8.61
N PHE A 97 13.17 -13.53 -8.44
CA PHE A 97 13.96 -12.97 -9.53
C PHE A 97 15.32 -13.63 -9.58
N GLU A 98 15.62 -14.17 -10.75
CA GLU A 98 16.91 -14.75 -11.07
C GLU A 98 17.43 -14.18 -12.38
N PRO A 99 18.76 -14.19 -12.61
CA PRO A 99 19.34 -13.62 -13.81
C PRO A 99 18.79 -14.16 -15.14
N SER A 100 18.28 -15.39 -15.18
CA SER A 100 17.82 -16.06 -16.40
C SER A 100 16.34 -16.43 -16.42
N LYS A 101 15.63 -16.28 -15.30
CA LYS A 101 14.21 -16.62 -15.18
C LYS A 101 13.51 -15.81 -14.10
N THR A 102 12.22 -15.63 -14.27
CA THR A 102 11.34 -15.12 -13.21
C THR A 102 10.37 -16.21 -12.84
N GLN A 103 10.30 -16.54 -11.56
CA GLN A 103 9.37 -17.53 -11.05
C GLN A 103 8.27 -16.86 -10.27
N PHE A 104 7.07 -17.41 -10.34
CA PHE A 104 5.95 -16.88 -9.60
C PHE A 104 4.97 -17.98 -9.20
N THR A 105 4.32 -17.75 -8.07
CA THR A 105 3.17 -18.53 -7.61
C THR A 105 2.18 -17.57 -6.97
N SER A 106 0.95 -18.05 -6.75
CA SER A 106 0.01 -17.39 -5.88
C SER A 106 -0.29 -18.29 -4.70
N PHE A 107 -0.34 -17.74 -3.49
CA PHE A 107 -0.91 -18.43 -2.36
C PHE A 107 -2.22 -17.78 -1.92
N ARG A 108 -3.15 -18.61 -1.46
CA ARG A 108 -4.51 -18.22 -1.08
C ARG A 108 -4.70 -18.45 0.42
N PRO A 109 -4.62 -17.42 1.26
CA PRO A 109 -4.71 -17.58 2.71
C PRO A 109 -6.03 -18.22 3.18
N SER A 110 -7.14 -17.95 2.49
CA SER A 110 -8.50 -18.42 2.84
C SER A 110 -8.79 -19.86 2.46
N ASP A 111 -8.08 -20.41 1.47
CA ASP A 111 -8.30 -21.75 0.93
C ASP A 111 -7.38 -22.77 1.62
N ALA A 112 -7.52 -22.88 2.95
CA ALA A 112 -6.63 -23.68 3.81
C ALA A 112 -5.13 -23.33 3.71
N GLY A 113 -4.79 -22.18 3.13
CA GLY A 113 -3.41 -21.77 2.87
C GLY A 113 -2.74 -22.59 1.77
N THR A 114 -3.41 -22.79 0.63
CA THR A 114 -2.82 -23.44 -0.53
C THR A 114 -1.86 -22.50 -1.29
N MET A 115 -0.81 -23.07 -1.88
CA MET A 115 0.03 -22.41 -2.90
C MET A 115 -0.18 -23.08 -4.25
N ASP A 116 -0.38 -22.30 -5.30
CA ASP A 116 -0.45 -22.80 -6.67
C ASP A 116 0.92 -23.36 -7.11
N VAL A 117 0.95 -24.23 -8.12
CA VAL A 117 2.20 -24.73 -8.72
C VAL A 117 3.03 -23.56 -9.27
N ALA A 118 4.33 -23.57 -9.00
CA ALA A 118 5.26 -22.55 -9.47
C ALA A 118 5.24 -22.50 -11.01
N ARG A 119 5.15 -21.29 -11.54
CA ARG A 119 5.28 -21.01 -12.97
C ARG A 119 6.52 -20.18 -13.20
N ASN A 120 7.04 -20.21 -14.42
CA ASN A 120 8.18 -19.40 -14.80
C ASN A 120 7.96 -18.69 -16.13
N LEU A 121 8.67 -17.58 -16.31
CA LEU A 121 8.90 -16.92 -17.58
C LEU A 121 10.38 -17.04 -17.90
N THR A 122 10.69 -17.64 -19.05
CA THR A 122 12.04 -17.76 -19.60
C THR A 122 12.28 -16.58 -20.56
N ASN A 123 13.28 -15.74 -20.24
CA ASN A 123 13.62 -14.50 -20.98
C ASN A 123 12.54 -13.40 -21.05
N PRO A 124 12.94 -12.13 -21.26
CA PRO A 124 14.06 -11.54 -20.52
C PRO A 124 13.72 -11.71 -19.03
N ALA A 125 14.67 -12.20 -18.23
CA ALA A 125 14.52 -12.15 -16.78
C ALA A 125 14.01 -10.76 -16.41
N PHE A 126 12.88 -10.68 -15.71
CA PHE A 126 12.46 -9.38 -15.20
C PHE A 126 13.59 -8.95 -14.27
N ILE A 127 14.30 -7.89 -14.65
CA ILE A 127 15.46 -7.38 -13.91
C ILE A 127 15.02 -6.95 -12.50
N SER A 128 13.72 -6.75 -12.29
CA SER A 128 13.17 -6.37 -11.00
C SER A 128 11.75 -6.89 -10.77
N PRO A 129 11.40 -7.33 -9.55
CA PRO A 129 10.00 -7.51 -9.12
C PRO A 129 9.09 -6.35 -9.38
N LYS A 130 9.71 -5.20 -9.37
CA LYS A 130 9.07 -3.93 -9.38
C LYS A 130 8.67 -3.54 -10.82
N LEU A 131 9.30 -4.15 -11.85
CA LEU A 131 8.82 -4.07 -13.25
C LEU A 131 7.73 -5.12 -13.53
N PHE A 132 7.79 -6.26 -12.86
CA PHE A 132 6.78 -7.31 -12.99
C PHE A 132 5.41 -6.84 -12.46
N SER A 133 5.38 -6.09 -11.34
CA SER A 133 4.13 -5.50 -10.84
C SER A 133 3.50 -4.48 -11.78
N LEU A 134 4.28 -3.88 -12.68
CA LEU A 134 3.81 -2.91 -13.67
C LEU A 134 3.25 -3.57 -14.92
N SER A 135 3.87 -4.66 -15.35
CA SER A 135 3.43 -5.42 -16.52
C SER A 135 2.21 -6.26 -16.18
N GLY A 136 2.18 -6.86 -14.98
CA GLY A 136 1.17 -7.81 -14.55
C GLY A 136 1.13 -9.02 -15.47
N TYR A 137 1.36 -10.24 -14.97
CA TYR A 137 0.95 -11.40 -15.76
C TYR A 137 -0.57 -11.58 -15.66
N PHE A 138 -1.28 -10.70 -16.37
CA PHE A 138 -2.66 -10.88 -16.82
C PHE A 138 -2.55 -10.94 -18.34
N GLY A 139 -3.05 -12.01 -18.95
CA GLY A 139 -2.80 -12.34 -20.35
C GLY A 139 -2.78 -11.12 -21.28
N ALA A 140 -1.70 -11.00 -22.06
CA ALA A 140 -1.52 -10.03 -23.15
C ALA A 140 -1.45 -8.53 -22.79
N SER A 141 -1.17 -8.15 -21.54
CA SER A 141 -0.81 -6.74 -21.24
C SER A 141 0.54 -6.38 -21.88
N VAL A 142 0.50 -5.68 -23.01
CA VAL A 142 1.71 -5.11 -23.65
C VAL A 142 1.98 -3.76 -23.01
N LEU A 143 3.08 -3.65 -22.27
CA LEU A 143 3.62 -2.33 -21.91
C LEU A 143 4.07 -1.65 -23.21
N THR A 144 3.38 -0.58 -23.60
CA THR A 144 3.72 0.19 -24.80
C THR A 144 4.92 1.12 -24.60
N ASN A 145 5.28 1.40 -23.34
CA ASN A 145 6.39 2.27 -22.95
C ASN A 145 7.28 1.54 -21.94
N TYR A 146 8.58 1.43 -22.27
CA TYR A 146 9.59 0.88 -21.37
C TYR A 146 10.32 2.02 -20.66
N PRO A 147 10.38 2.03 -19.32
CA PRO A 147 10.80 3.22 -18.59
C PRO A 147 12.24 3.67 -18.83
N THR A 148 13.20 2.75 -18.73
CA THR A 148 14.63 3.04 -18.93
C THR A 148 15.37 1.77 -19.39
N ARG A 149 16.59 1.91 -19.90
CA ARG A 149 17.43 0.76 -20.31
C ARG A 149 18.05 0.02 -19.13
N THR A 150 18.15 0.64 -17.96
CA THR A 150 18.82 0.09 -16.77
C THR A 150 18.06 0.43 -15.48
N PRO A 151 16.83 -0.08 -15.32
CA PRO A 151 16.03 0.18 -14.13
C PRO A 151 16.72 -0.39 -12.88
N LEU A 152 16.80 0.43 -11.82
CA LEU A 152 17.28 0.03 -10.51
C LEU A 152 16.12 -0.56 -9.69
N PHE A 153 15.05 0.21 -9.52
CA PHE A 153 13.84 -0.25 -8.87
C PHE A 153 12.62 0.53 -9.32
N ALA A 154 11.44 -0.04 -9.10
CA ALA A 154 10.17 0.66 -9.29
C ALA A 154 9.38 0.77 -7.98
N LEU A 155 8.56 1.81 -7.91
CA LEU A 155 7.70 2.17 -6.80
C LEU A 155 6.30 2.43 -7.36
N GLY A 156 5.30 1.79 -6.76
CA GLY A 156 3.91 2.02 -7.11
C GLY A 156 3.26 3.04 -6.17
N THR A 157 2.26 3.73 -6.69
CA THR A 157 1.19 4.34 -5.91
C THR A 157 -0.15 3.96 -6.54
N TYR A 158 -1.23 3.96 -5.76
CA TYR A 158 -2.58 3.76 -6.22
C TYR A 158 -3.49 4.89 -5.74
N THR A 159 -4.39 5.33 -6.62
CA THR A 159 -5.40 6.34 -6.29
C THR A 159 -6.71 5.65 -5.95
N SER A 160 -7.38 6.04 -4.87
CA SER A 160 -8.68 5.48 -4.47
C SER A 160 -9.87 6.00 -5.30
N SER A 161 -9.62 6.80 -6.33
CA SER A 161 -10.68 7.38 -7.16
C SER A 161 -11.25 6.33 -8.11
N LEU A 162 -12.49 5.91 -7.84
CA LEU A 162 -13.30 5.07 -8.74
C LEU A 162 -13.74 5.82 -10.02
N SER A 163 -13.44 7.12 -10.13
CA SER A 163 -13.96 8.00 -11.19
C SER A 163 -12.95 8.42 -12.25
N THR A 164 -11.66 8.10 -12.05
CA THR A 164 -10.58 8.52 -12.95
C THR A 164 -10.05 7.34 -13.77
N THR A 165 -9.66 7.62 -15.00
CA THR A 165 -8.92 6.66 -15.85
C THR A 165 -7.54 6.35 -15.29
N THR A 166 -7.00 7.22 -14.44
CA THR A 166 -5.72 7.00 -13.75
C THR A 166 -5.98 6.27 -12.44
N GLN A 167 -5.29 5.16 -12.23
CA GLN A 167 -5.42 4.27 -11.07
C GLN A 167 -4.27 4.40 -10.08
N GLY A 168 -3.31 5.27 -10.36
CA GLY A 168 -2.06 5.37 -9.63
C GLY A 168 -0.90 5.80 -10.50
N TYR A 169 0.30 5.58 -9.99
CA TYR A 169 1.53 5.86 -10.70
C TYR A 169 2.49 4.68 -10.58
N SER A 170 3.22 4.49 -11.67
CA SER A 170 4.40 3.67 -11.75
C SER A 170 5.62 4.58 -11.77
N ILE A 171 6.51 4.44 -10.80
CA ILE A 171 7.70 5.28 -10.71
C ILE A 171 8.91 4.36 -10.86
N VAL A 172 9.81 4.66 -11.78
CA VAL A 172 11.02 3.87 -12.02
C VAL A 172 12.24 4.74 -11.78
N PHE A 173 13.13 4.26 -10.92
CA PHE A 173 14.45 4.82 -10.70
C PHE A 173 15.47 3.94 -11.43
N ASP A 174 16.46 4.54 -12.07
CA ASP A 174 17.50 3.83 -12.81
C ASP A 174 18.85 3.83 -12.09
N THR A 175 19.78 3.03 -12.60
CA THR A 175 21.14 2.90 -12.04
C THR A 175 22.00 4.15 -12.22
N THR A 176 21.54 5.14 -12.99
CA THR A 176 22.22 6.43 -13.19
C THR A 176 21.73 7.50 -12.21
N GLY A 177 20.80 7.14 -11.32
CA GLY A 177 20.22 8.06 -10.35
C GLY A 177 19.19 9.00 -10.98
N GLN A 178 18.52 8.58 -12.06
CA GLN A 178 17.35 9.29 -12.58
C GLN A 178 16.07 8.59 -12.16
N GLY A 179 14.97 9.34 -12.07
CA GLY A 179 13.65 8.79 -11.80
C GLY A 179 12.62 9.29 -12.80
N GLN A 180 11.68 8.43 -13.17
CA GLN A 180 10.56 8.77 -14.05
C GLN A 180 9.25 8.21 -13.49
N ALA A 181 8.22 9.04 -13.47
CA ALA A 181 6.88 8.66 -13.05
C ALA A 181 5.95 8.58 -14.26
N TYR A 182 5.18 7.50 -14.32
CA TYR A 182 4.23 7.14 -15.36
C TYR A 182 2.85 7.05 -14.74
N PRO A 183 1.86 7.85 -15.18
CA PRO A 183 0.47 7.64 -14.79
C PRO A 183 0.01 6.26 -15.26
N ALA A 184 -0.55 5.45 -14.36
CA ALA A 184 -1.12 4.16 -14.70
C ALA A 184 -2.58 4.36 -15.15
N LEU A 185 -2.84 4.22 -16.45
CA LEU A 185 -4.14 4.45 -17.08
C LEU A 185 -4.85 3.12 -17.34
N GLY A 186 -6.16 3.07 -17.14
CA GLY A 186 -7.00 1.90 -17.43
C GLY A 186 -8.06 1.64 -16.36
N ASN A 187 -8.77 0.53 -16.49
CA ASN A 187 -9.79 0.11 -15.53
C ASN A 187 -9.24 -0.99 -14.61
N VAL A 188 -9.36 -0.80 -13.29
CA VAL A 188 -9.05 -1.82 -12.27
C VAL A 188 -10.09 -2.93 -12.21
N ALA A 189 -11.31 -2.66 -12.68
CA ALA A 189 -12.33 -3.69 -12.78
C ALA A 189 -12.02 -4.58 -13.98
N PRO A 190 -11.97 -5.92 -13.82
CA PRO A 190 -11.97 -6.82 -14.94
C PRO A 190 -13.31 -6.65 -15.67
N VAL A 191 -13.36 -5.78 -16.67
CA VAL A 191 -14.47 -5.75 -17.62
C VAL A 191 -14.41 -7.10 -18.31
N LEU A 192 -15.48 -7.90 -18.19
CA LEU A 192 -15.58 -9.29 -18.65
C LEU A 192 -15.57 -9.42 -20.20
N GLY A 193 -14.93 -8.48 -20.91
CA GLY A 193 -14.74 -8.47 -22.35
C GLY A 193 -13.31 -8.91 -22.72
N PRO A 194 -13.13 -9.74 -23.76
CA PRO A 194 -11.83 -10.29 -24.18
C PRO A 194 -10.82 -9.27 -24.75
N GLN A 195 -11.08 -7.96 -24.65
CA GLN A 195 -10.30 -6.89 -25.30
C GLN A 195 -9.97 -5.70 -24.37
N ASP A 196 -10.49 -5.64 -23.14
CA ASP A 196 -10.46 -4.39 -22.33
C ASP A 196 -9.43 -4.38 -21.17
N HIS A 197 -8.45 -5.28 -21.19
CA HIS A 197 -7.48 -5.43 -20.11
C HIS A 197 -6.18 -4.62 -20.29
N ILE A 198 -6.26 -3.41 -20.82
CA ILE A 198 -5.05 -2.64 -21.07
C ILE A 198 -4.84 -1.63 -19.94
N LEU A 199 -4.12 -2.07 -18.91
CA LEU A 199 -3.33 -1.13 -18.13
C LEU A 199 -2.28 -0.55 -19.08
N SER A 200 -2.35 0.74 -19.33
CA SER A 200 -1.38 1.47 -20.15
C SER A 200 -0.63 2.47 -19.27
N LEU A 201 0.64 2.69 -19.59
CA LEU A 201 1.42 3.74 -18.97
C LEU A 201 1.31 5.01 -19.81
N GLY A 202 0.82 6.08 -19.19
CA GLY A 202 0.79 7.41 -19.79
C GLY A 202 2.18 7.97 -20.06
N SER A 203 2.24 9.17 -20.65
CA SER A 203 3.51 9.87 -20.88
C SER A 203 4.25 10.12 -19.55
N PRO A 204 5.55 9.78 -19.47
CA PRO A 204 6.29 9.98 -18.24
C PRO A 204 6.64 11.44 -17.99
N TYR A 205 6.94 11.73 -16.73
CA TYR A 205 7.65 12.94 -16.32
C TYR A 205 8.80 12.60 -15.38
N ASN A 206 9.82 13.45 -15.38
CA ASN A 206 11.00 13.25 -14.55
C ASN A 206 10.66 13.49 -13.07
N VAL A 207 11.19 12.61 -12.22
CA VAL A 207 11.20 12.76 -10.77
C VAL A 207 12.41 13.58 -10.37
N ASN A 208 12.19 14.65 -9.63
CA ASN A 208 13.27 15.43 -9.04
C ASN A 208 13.73 14.74 -7.74
N LEU A 209 14.97 14.23 -7.71
CA LEU A 209 15.50 13.55 -6.52
C LEU A 209 15.84 14.50 -5.36
N ASN A 210 15.81 15.81 -5.56
CA ASN A 210 16.09 16.81 -4.52
C ASN A 210 17.43 16.57 -3.80
N GLY A 211 18.46 16.20 -4.57
CA GLY A 211 19.80 15.89 -4.05
C GLY A 211 19.93 14.50 -3.40
N ALA A 212 18.86 13.72 -3.29
CA ALA A 212 18.95 12.33 -2.82
C ALA A 212 19.75 11.48 -3.83
N THR A 213 20.62 10.61 -3.29
CA THR A 213 21.29 9.56 -4.07
C THR A 213 20.81 8.22 -3.55
N LEU A 214 20.09 7.48 -4.39
CA LEU A 214 19.48 6.21 -4.00
C LEU A 214 20.48 5.06 -4.17
N THR A 215 20.61 4.18 -3.17
CA THR A 215 21.50 3.03 -3.29
C THR A 215 20.87 1.88 -4.08
N PRO A 216 21.67 0.94 -4.63
CA PRO A 216 21.13 -0.22 -5.34
C PRO A 216 20.24 -1.13 -4.50
N ASP A 217 20.42 -1.09 -3.18
CA ASP A 217 19.68 -1.93 -2.23
C ASP A 217 18.37 -1.28 -1.76
N ALA A 218 18.05 -0.07 -2.25
CA ALA A 218 16.86 0.66 -1.82
C ALA A 218 15.55 -0.16 -1.96
N LEU A 219 14.70 -0.02 -0.95
CA LEU A 219 13.51 -0.81 -0.70
C LEU A 219 12.26 0.07 -0.90
N PRO A 220 11.57 -0.04 -2.03
CA PRO A 220 10.33 0.70 -2.28
C PRO A 220 9.18 0.03 -1.54
N VAL A 221 8.30 0.88 -1.02
CA VAL A 221 7.09 0.51 -0.31
C VAL A 221 5.94 1.24 -0.99
N THR A 222 5.12 0.46 -1.69
CA THR A 222 3.91 0.96 -2.36
C THR A 222 2.82 1.18 -1.32
N MET A 223 2.32 2.40 -1.18
CA MET A 223 1.31 2.76 -0.19
C MET A 223 0.38 3.85 -0.72
N ALA A 224 -0.92 3.56 -0.86
CA ALA A 224 -1.93 4.51 -1.28
C ALA A 224 -1.43 5.50 -2.34
N ASN A 225 -1.69 6.78 -2.16
CA ASN A 225 -1.24 7.87 -3.02
C ASN A 225 0.25 8.26 -2.85
N THR A 226 0.92 7.76 -1.81
CA THR A 226 2.30 8.15 -1.47
C THR A 226 3.23 6.95 -1.45
N GLY A 227 4.15 6.90 -2.40
CA GLY A 227 5.19 5.88 -2.41
C GLY A 227 6.30 6.22 -1.42
N TYR A 228 6.83 5.22 -0.72
CA TYR A 228 7.96 5.36 0.18
C TYR A 228 9.17 4.57 -0.31
N ILE A 229 10.36 5.04 0.05
CA ILE A 229 11.64 4.36 -0.27
C ILE A 229 12.46 4.32 1.02
N LEU A 230 12.83 3.13 1.45
CA LEU A 230 13.75 2.92 2.55
C LEU A 230 15.13 2.66 1.95
N ASP A 231 16.14 3.39 2.40
CA ASP A 231 17.47 3.33 1.81
C ASP A 231 18.57 3.39 2.88
N LYS A 232 19.80 3.09 2.48
CA LYS A 232 20.96 3.11 3.37
C LYS A 232 21.49 4.55 3.53
N GLY A 233 21.44 5.05 4.75
CA GLY A 233 22.13 6.28 5.14
C GLY A 233 23.65 6.12 5.13
N SER A 234 24.37 7.24 5.09
CA SER A 234 25.84 7.25 5.13
C SER A 234 26.41 6.66 6.42
N ASP A 235 25.65 6.70 7.50
CA ASP A 235 25.94 6.11 8.81
C ASP A 235 25.49 4.63 8.92
N GLY A 236 24.94 4.06 7.84
CA GLY A 236 24.38 2.71 7.83
C GLY A 236 22.95 2.61 8.39
N SER A 237 22.35 3.73 8.81
CA SER A 237 20.96 3.78 9.25
C SER A 237 19.98 3.59 8.09
N THR A 238 18.72 3.29 8.41
CA THR A 238 17.64 3.34 7.42
C THR A 238 17.13 4.78 7.27
N VAL A 239 17.30 5.39 6.10
CA VAL A 239 16.66 6.66 5.74
C VAL A 239 15.34 6.39 5.01
N VAL A 240 14.38 7.30 5.15
CA VAL A 240 13.07 7.19 4.49
C VAL A 240 12.86 8.38 3.57
N TYR A 241 12.48 8.09 2.33
CA TYR A 241 12.02 9.06 1.34
C TYR A 241 10.55 8.81 1.00
N SER A 242 9.85 9.84 0.55
CA SER A 242 8.46 9.77 0.08
C SER A 242 8.26 10.56 -1.21
N ILE A 243 7.31 10.12 -2.02
CA ILE A 243 6.85 10.81 -3.23
C ILE A 243 5.34 10.62 -3.40
N THR A 244 4.65 11.72 -3.72
CA THR A 244 3.20 11.77 -3.93
C THR A 244 2.98 12.33 -5.33
N PRO A 245 3.03 11.48 -6.39
CA PRO A 245 3.23 11.94 -7.77
C PRO A 245 2.11 12.83 -8.33
N ASP A 246 0.90 12.70 -7.79
CA ASP A 246 -0.26 13.55 -8.10
C ASP A 246 -0.14 14.98 -7.54
N GLN A 247 0.71 15.18 -6.53
CA GLN A 247 0.93 16.47 -5.87
C GLN A 247 2.28 17.11 -6.23
N SER A 248 3.32 16.28 -6.37
CA SER A 248 4.69 16.74 -6.59
C SER A 248 5.50 15.66 -7.32
N SER A 249 6.35 16.08 -8.27
CA SER A 249 7.36 15.20 -8.88
C SER A 249 8.63 15.09 -8.05
N MET A 250 8.69 15.74 -6.89
CA MET A 250 9.88 15.79 -6.04
C MET A 250 9.89 14.65 -5.02
N LEU A 251 11.05 14.02 -4.86
CA LEU A 251 11.33 13.09 -3.78
C LEU A 251 11.66 13.88 -2.52
N HIS A 252 10.93 13.60 -1.44
CA HIS A 252 11.10 14.26 -0.16
C HIS A 252 11.78 13.31 0.82
N ARG A 253 12.79 13.78 1.56
CA ARG A 253 13.32 13.05 2.71
C ARG A 253 12.35 13.23 3.88
N VAL A 254 11.95 12.13 4.51
CA VAL A 254 11.07 12.14 5.68
C VAL A 254 11.92 12.37 6.94
N SER A 255 11.51 13.30 7.78
CA SER A 255 12.11 13.48 9.11
C SER A 255 11.77 12.27 9.98
N ILE A 256 12.79 11.54 10.42
CA ILE A 256 12.64 10.31 11.21
C ILE A 256 13.27 10.46 12.59
N THR A 257 12.67 9.82 13.59
CA THR A 257 13.24 9.67 14.93
C THR A 257 13.61 8.20 15.16
N GLY A 258 14.89 7.96 15.43
CA GLY A 258 15.47 6.61 15.52
C GLY A 258 15.54 5.91 14.15
N GLY A 259 15.81 4.61 14.18
CA GLY A 259 15.77 3.77 12.98
C GLY A 259 16.57 2.48 13.16
N PRO A 260 16.16 1.38 12.51
CA PRO A 260 16.97 0.18 12.47
C PRO A 260 18.19 0.37 11.54
N PRO A 261 19.28 -0.39 11.74
CA PRO A 261 20.36 -0.43 10.78
C PRO A 261 19.82 -0.96 9.44
N PHE A 262 20.24 -0.34 8.35
CA PHE A 262 19.84 -0.79 7.02
C PHE A 262 20.54 -2.10 6.66
N SER A 263 19.79 -3.03 6.09
CA SER A 263 20.32 -4.28 5.54
C SER A 263 19.74 -4.54 4.14
N PRO A 264 20.55 -5.03 3.19
CA PRO A 264 20.08 -5.41 1.85
C PRO A 264 19.15 -6.64 1.88
N PHE A 265 19.08 -7.35 3.02
CA PHE A 265 18.22 -8.50 3.27
C PHE A 265 16.92 -8.11 3.99
N MET A 266 16.59 -6.81 4.04
CA MET A 266 15.33 -6.37 4.60
C MET A 266 14.20 -6.54 3.59
N ALA A 267 13.00 -6.81 4.11
CA ALA A 267 11.76 -6.71 3.36
C ALA A 267 10.86 -5.69 4.03
N ALA A 268 10.01 -5.02 3.26
CA ALA A 268 9.10 -4.01 3.79
C ALA A 268 7.73 -4.10 3.12
N THR A 269 6.67 -3.81 3.89
CA THR A 269 5.31 -3.65 3.38
C THR A 269 4.63 -2.46 4.05
N ALA A 270 3.73 -1.81 3.32
CA ALA A 270 2.79 -0.88 3.91
C ALA A 270 1.72 -1.66 4.69
N LEU A 271 1.32 -1.12 5.84
CA LEU A 271 0.21 -1.61 6.67
C LEU A 271 -0.52 -0.38 7.24
N ASN A 272 -1.67 -0.01 6.69
CA ASN A 272 -2.33 1.26 7.00
C ASN A 272 -1.37 2.46 6.87
N LYS A 273 -1.17 3.22 7.95
CA LYS A 273 -0.25 4.37 8.07
C LYS A 273 1.08 3.96 8.70
N GLN A 274 1.51 2.74 8.44
CA GLN A 274 2.74 2.20 8.98
C GLN A 274 3.50 1.45 7.90
N ILE A 275 4.81 1.42 8.03
CA ILE A 275 5.68 0.56 7.23
C ILE A 275 6.25 -0.48 8.18
N VAL A 276 5.96 -1.75 7.91
CA VAL A 276 6.52 -2.87 8.65
C VAL A 276 7.74 -3.37 7.90
N THR A 277 8.88 -3.47 8.59
CA THR A 277 10.11 -4.05 8.05
C THR A 277 10.43 -5.37 8.73
N TYR A 278 10.97 -6.30 7.96
CA TYR A 278 11.53 -7.56 8.41
C TYR A 278 13.02 -7.59 8.05
N SER A 279 13.85 -8.08 8.96
CA SER A 279 15.26 -8.39 8.69
C SER A 279 15.60 -9.75 9.26
N SER A 280 16.26 -10.61 8.48
CA SER A 280 16.70 -11.93 8.93
C SER A 280 17.91 -11.90 9.89
N ASN A 281 18.42 -10.68 10.15
CA ASN A 281 19.47 -10.35 11.12
C ASN A 281 20.77 -11.15 10.95
N ASN A 282 21.62 -10.66 10.04
CA ASN A 282 23.07 -10.93 10.02
C ASN A 282 23.87 -9.66 10.37
N SER A 283 23.24 -8.64 10.97
CA SER A 283 23.94 -7.39 11.24
C SER A 283 24.91 -7.57 12.41
N PRO A 284 26.22 -7.32 12.23
CA PRO A 284 27.19 -7.39 13.31
C PRO A 284 26.97 -6.31 14.39
N LEU A 285 26.10 -5.33 14.13
CA LEU A 285 25.84 -4.20 15.01
C LEU A 285 24.71 -4.42 16.01
N SER A 286 23.91 -5.48 15.87
CA SER A 286 22.84 -5.79 16.83
C SER A 286 23.25 -6.91 17.77
N SER A 287 23.12 -6.69 19.07
CA SER A 287 23.24 -7.74 20.10
C SER A 287 22.10 -8.78 20.02
N MET A 288 21.06 -8.51 19.22
CA MET A 288 19.97 -9.45 18.99
C MET A 288 20.37 -10.57 18.03
N THR A 289 20.16 -11.80 18.47
CA THR A 289 20.27 -13.00 17.64
C THR A 289 18.93 -13.33 17.01
N GLY A 290 18.88 -13.37 15.68
CA GLY A 290 17.71 -13.83 14.93
C GLY A 290 16.83 -12.71 14.34
N PRO A 291 15.82 -13.10 13.54
CA PRO A 291 14.99 -12.20 12.76
C PRO A 291 14.20 -11.20 13.61
N ILE A 292 14.05 -9.98 13.08
CA ILE A 292 13.39 -8.86 13.77
C ILE A 292 12.34 -8.21 12.87
N LEU A 293 11.31 -7.64 13.50
CA LEU A 293 10.35 -6.76 12.86
C LEU A 293 10.44 -5.36 13.48
N ASN A 294 10.45 -4.32 12.66
CA ASN A 294 10.29 -2.94 13.11
C ASN A 294 9.10 -2.30 12.41
N ILE A 295 8.53 -1.28 13.03
CA ILE A 295 7.42 -0.49 12.49
C ILE A 295 7.87 0.96 12.42
N PHE A 296 7.72 1.57 11.25
CA PHE A 296 7.79 3.01 11.06
C PHE A 296 6.39 3.59 10.95
N ASP A 297 6.02 4.50 11.85
CA ASP A 297 4.76 5.25 11.77
C ASP A 297 4.97 6.50 10.91
N ILE A 298 4.30 6.57 9.76
CA ILE A 298 4.49 7.66 8.79
C ILE A 298 3.86 8.98 9.26
N VAL A 299 2.97 8.95 10.25
CA VAL A 299 2.30 10.14 10.78
C VAL A 299 3.20 10.83 11.79
N THR A 300 3.80 10.07 12.70
CA THR A 300 4.68 10.59 13.75
C THR A 300 6.13 10.67 13.30
N GLY A 301 6.52 9.97 12.22
CA GLY A 301 7.92 9.87 11.80
C GLY A 301 8.78 9.08 12.77
N THR A 302 8.20 8.18 13.56
CA THR A 302 8.93 7.44 14.61
C THR A 302 9.05 5.97 14.27
N TRP A 303 10.25 5.41 14.47
CA TRP A 303 10.45 3.97 14.45
C TRP A 303 10.15 3.34 15.82
N SER A 304 9.64 2.12 15.79
CA SER A 304 9.45 1.25 16.96
C SER A 304 9.88 -0.17 16.60
N GLY A 305 10.48 -0.89 17.55
CA GLY A 305 10.97 -2.23 17.31
C GLY A 305 12.16 -2.58 18.20
N PRO A 306 12.51 -3.86 18.29
CA PRO A 306 13.64 -4.30 19.09
C PRO A 306 14.97 -4.12 18.35
N GLY A 307 14.94 -3.86 17.03
CA GLY A 307 16.14 -3.69 16.19
C GLY A 307 16.55 -2.25 15.94
N LEU A 308 16.12 -1.30 16.76
CA LEU A 308 16.50 0.11 16.61
C LEU A 308 17.94 0.31 17.09
N MET A 309 18.68 1.20 16.43
CA MET A 309 19.98 1.64 16.93
C MET A 309 19.78 2.57 18.13
N ASP A 310 20.64 2.45 19.14
CA ASP A 310 20.58 3.31 20.32
C ASP A 310 20.66 4.79 19.91
N GLY A 311 19.60 5.54 20.20
CA GLY A 311 19.47 6.97 19.85
C GLY A 311 20.41 7.91 20.60
N SER A 312 21.45 7.38 21.25
CA SER A 312 22.51 8.15 21.90
C SER A 312 23.46 8.82 20.91
N SER A 313 23.42 8.43 19.63
CA SER A 313 23.99 9.24 18.56
C SER A 313 22.96 10.30 18.15
N PRO A 314 23.15 11.59 18.49
CA PRO A 314 22.24 12.64 18.05
C PRO A 314 22.12 12.54 16.53
N SER A 315 20.89 12.38 16.01
CA SER A 315 20.62 12.34 14.58
C SER A 315 21.29 13.55 13.97
N SER A 316 22.35 13.33 13.20
CA SER A 316 23.04 14.41 12.53
C SER A 316 22.04 15.04 11.57
N SER A 317 21.55 16.21 11.97
CA SER A 317 20.83 17.14 11.12
C SER A 317 21.59 17.21 9.81
N ALA A 318 20.95 16.68 8.75
CA ALA A 318 21.36 16.68 7.35
C ALA A 318 22.86 16.95 7.13
N GLY A 319 23.66 15.89 6.95
CA GLY A 319 25.02 16.01 6.45
C GLY A 319 25.07 16.98 5.28
N GLY A 320 25.57 18.18 5.55
CA GLY A 320 25.82 19.18 4.53
C GLY A 320 26.85 18.60 3.58
N TYR A 321 26.44 18.38 2.34
CA TYR A 321 27.39 18.18 1.25
C TYR A 321 28.34 19.38 1.25
N PRO A 322 29.67 19.19 1.29
CA PRO A 322 30.60 20.28 1.21
C PRO A 322 30.54 20.87 -0.20
N GLY A 323 29.94 22.07 -0.31
CA GLY A 323 30.13 22.94 -1.46
C GLY A 323 28.89 23.22 -2.29
N TYR A 324 27.86 23.84 -1.71
CA TYR A 324 27.09 24.92 -2.34
C TYR A 324 26.40 25.70 -1.21
N ASN A 325 26.91 26.90 -0.89
CA ASN A 325 26.27 27.82 0.05
C ASN A 325 25.00 28.40 -0.59
N GLN A 326 23.96 27.59 -0.68
CA GLN A 326 22.62 28.06 -0.95
C GLN A 326 21.83 27.84 0.35
N PRO A 327 21.20 28.88 0.92
CA PRO A 327 20.37 28.71 2.11
C PRO A 327 19.28 27.70 1.77
N ALA A 328 19.40 26.49 2.30
CA ALA A 328 18.40 25.46 2.18
C ALA A 328 17.14 25.99 2.85
N GLN A 329 16.21 26.50 2.04
CA GLN A 329 14.83 26.61 2.47
C GLN A 329 14.35 25.18 2.68
N GLN A 330 14.50 24.68 3.90
CA GLN A 330 13.79 23.51 4.40
C GLN A 330 12.31 23.86 4.34
N GLN A 331 11.73 23.69 3.16
CA GLN A 331 10.29 23.66 2.99
C GLN A 331 9.86 22.27 3.49
N GLU A 332 9.95 22.08 4.80
CA GLU A 332 9.17 21.05 5.47
C GLU A 332 7.73 21.40 5.13
N VAL A 333 7.10 20.65 4.22
CA VAL A 333 5.66 20.72 4.07
C VAL A 333 5.12 19.99 5.29
N PRO A 334 4.56 20.69 6.30
CA PRO A 334 4.06 20.00 7.47
C PRO A 334 2.90 19.11 7.02
N ILE A 335 3.10 17.80 7.08
CA ILE A 335 2.05 16.81 6.83
C ILE A 335 0.85 17.08 7.76
N GLY A 336 1.08 17.73 8.91
CA GLY A 336 0.06 18.25 9.82
C GLY A 336 -0.92 19.27 9.21
N ALA A 337 -0.56 19.99 8.14
CA ALA A 337 -1.47 20.94 7.49
C ALA A 337 -2.66 20.24 6.80
N ILE A 338 -2.45 19.03 6.27
CA ILE A 338 -3.50 18.26 5.59
C ILE A 338 -4.52 17.72 6.62
N VAL A 339 -4.03 17.22 7.76
CA VAL A 339 -4.90 16.68 8.83
C VAL A 339 -5.58 17.82 9.61
N GLY A 340 -4.88 18.94 9.86
CA GLY A 340 -5.46 20.12 10.49
C GLY A 340 -6.57 20.78 9.67
N GLY A 341 -6.43 20.79 8.34
CA GLY A 341 -7.46 21.31 7.43
C GLY A 341 -8.76 20.52 7.46
N ALA A 342 -8.69 19.19 7.52
CA ALA A 342 -9.88 18.33 7.57
C ALA A 342 -10.67 18.51 8.88
N ILE A 343 -9.97 18.56 10.02
CA ILE A 343 -10.60 18.74 11.34
C ILE A 343 -11.14 20.17 11.47
N GLY A 344 -10.37 21.18 11.06
CA GLY A 344 -10.79 22.58 11.05
C GLY A 344 -12.03 22.82 10.19
N GLY A 345 -12.10 22.23 9.00
CA GLY A 345 -13.27 22.31 8.11
C GLY A 345 -14.52 21.69 8.73
N LEU A 346 -14.39 20.57 9.44
CA LEU A 346 -15.50 19.89 10.10
C LEU A 346 -16.06 20.71 11.28
N VAL A 347 -15.18 21.37 12.04
CA VAL A 347 -15.58 22.28 13.13
C VAL A 347 -16.30 23.53 12.59
N VAL A 348 -15.82 24.12 11.48
CA VAL A 348 -16.49 25.28 10.87
C VAL A 348 -17.85 24.90 10.29
N LEU A 349 -17.98 23.74 9.66
CA LEU A 349 -19.26 23.25 9.13
C LEU A 349 -20.28 22.98 10.25
N THR A 350 -19.85 22.31 11.33
CA THR A 350 -20.71 22.06 12.49
C THR A 350 -21.13 23.36 13.19
N PHE A 351 -20.22 24.32 13.34
CA PHE A 351 -20.53 25.63 13.91
C PHE A 351 -21.50 26.44 13.03
N SER A 352 -21.30 26.41 11.70
CA SER A 352 -22.20 27.06 10.73
C SER A 352 -23.61 26.46 10.77
N PHE A 353 -23.71 25.13 10.89
CA PHE A 353 -24.99 24.43 11.02
C PHE A 353 -25.69 24.79 12.35
N PHE A 354 -24.92 24.85 13.45
CA PHE A 354 -25.43 25.25 14.76
C PHE A 354 -25.95 26.69 14.78
N LEU A 355 -25.22 27.64 14.18
CA LEU A 355 -25.66 29.03 14.05
C LEU A 355 -26.93 29.15 13.21
N TYR A 356 -27.00 28.44 12.07
CA TYR A 356 -28.18 28.44 11.22
C TYR A 356 -29.43 27.97 11.98
N PHE A 357 -29.33 26.87 12.72
CA PHE A 357 -30.43 26.37 13.53
C PHE A 357 -30.77 27.30 14.71
N SER A 358 -29.77 27.86 15.38
CA SER A 358 -29.98 28.79 16.50
C SER A 358 -30.74 30.06 16.08
N ILE A 359 -30.47 30.57 14.87
CA ILE A 359 -31.19 31.71 14.30
C ILE A 359 -32.62 31.31 13.93
N LYS A 360 -32.81 30.15 13.27
CA LYS A 360 -34.13 29.70 12.84
C LYS A 360 -35.07 29.40 14.02
N TYR A 361 -34.57 28.79 15.10
CA TYR A 361 -35.38 28.51 16.28
C TYR A 361 -35.76 29.77 17.08
N ARG A 362 -34.92 30.81 17.09
CA ARG A 362 -35.28 32.09 17.72
C ARG A 362 -36.44 32.81 17.01
N VAL A 363 -36.54 32.68 15.69
CA VAL A 363 -37.61 33.34 14.91
C VAL A 363 -38.97 32.67 15.11
N VAL A 364 -39.01 31.36 15.37
CA VAL A 364 -40.28 30.64 15.57
C VAL A 364 -40.83 30.78 17.00
N GLY A 365 -39.97 31.03 17.99
CA GLY A 365 -40.39 31.22 19.39
C GLY A 365 -41.06 32.57 19.71
N SER A 366 -40.98 33.56 18.81
CA SER A 366 -41.50 34.91 19.08
C SER A 366 -42.96 35.13 18.67
N GLN A 367 -43.65 34.14 18.10
CA GLN A 367 -45.05 34.29 17.66
C GLN A 367 -46.11 33.72 18.63
N GLN A 368 -45.73 33.19 19.79
CA GLN A 368 -46.68 32.64 20.78
C GLN A 368 -47.00 33.55 21.97
N ALA A 369 -46.73 34.85 21.90
CA ALA A 369 -47.07 35.81 22.95
C ALA A 369 -48.24 36.77 22.62
N ALA A 370 -48.97 36.56 21.51
CA ALA A 370 -50.12 37.40 21.18
C ALA A 370 -51.22 36.62 20.42
N SER A 371 -52.03 35.85 21.14
CA SER A 371 -53.45 35.65 20.78
C SER A 371 -54.23 35.01 21.93
N SER A 372 -54.61 35.85 22.89
CA SER A 372 -55.78 35.59 23.73
C SER A 372 -57.02 36.15 23.04
N GLY A 373 -58.02 35.29 22.84
CA GLY A 373 -59.42 35.68 22.69
C GLY A 373 -60.03 35.54 21.30
N SER A 374 -60.86 34.51 21.10
CA SER A 374 -62.28 34.67 20.79
C SER A 374 -63.00 33.31 20.69
N ARG A 375 -64.23 33.29 21.22
CA ARG A 375 -65.19 32.19 21.32
C ARG A 375 -65.98 32.00 20.02
N GLY A 376 -66.47 30.76 19.83
CA GLY A 376 -67.63 30.41 19.00
C GLY A 376 -67.24 29.76 17.67
N GLY A 377 -67.81 28.66 17.21
CA GLY A 377 -68.95 27.85 17.65
C GLY A 377 -69.37 26.96 16.47
N GLY A 378 -69.59 25.67 16.73
CA GLY A 378 -70.53 24.82 15.97
C GLY A 378 -70.12 24.23 14.61
N PRO A 379 -70.81 23.15 14.15
CA PRO A 379 -70.18 22.04 13.40
C PRO A 379 -70.80 21.75 12.01
N SER A 380 -70.03 21.14 11.11
CA SER A 380 -70.55 20.27 10.01
C SER A 380 -69.39 19.47 9.42
N MET A 381 -69.34 18.13 9.54
CA MET A 381 -69.94 17.11 8.67
C MET A 381 -69.33 17.03 7.25
N GLN A 382 -69.15 15.77 6.80
CA GLN A 382 -68.80 15.25 5.46
C GLN A 382 -67.29 15.08 5.16
N SER A 383 -66.78 13.84 5.11
CA SER A 383 -66.98 12.81 4.05
C SER A 383 -66.23 13.16 2.76
N HIS A 384 -65.10 12.50 2.49
CA HIS A 384 -64.92 11.67 1.28
C HIS A 384 -63.52 11.03 1.14
N ARG A 385 -63.54 9.74 0.81
CA ARG A 385 -62.78 9.02 -0.25
C ARG A 385 -61.26 9.22 -0.33
N SER A 386 -60.46 8.16 -0.09
CA SER A 386 -60.17 7.01 -0.98
C SER A 386 -59.26 7.32 -2.19
N GLY A 387 -58.14 6.60 -2.28
CA GLY A 387 -57.74 5.92 -3.53
C GLY A 387 -56.43 6.34 -4.19
N GLY A 388 -55.66 5.31 -4.59
CA GLY A 388 -54.60 5.33 -5.61
C GLY A 388 -53.19 5.41 -5.03
N SER A 389 -52.38 4.36 -4.91
CA SER A 389 -51.99 3.30 -5.85
C SER A 389 -51.52 3.81 -7.21
N SER A 390 -50.21 3.74 -7.46
CA SER A 390 -49.71 3.27 -8.76
C SER A 390 -48.30 2.71 -8.61
N ALA A 391 -48.21 1.39 -8.71
CA ALA A 391 -47.01 0.65 -9.03
C ALA A 391 -46.76 0.72 -10.54
N THR A 392 -45.53 0.99 -10.96
CA THR A 392 -45.13 0.82 -12.37
C THR A 392 -44.13 -0.32 -12.44
N LYS A 393 -44.66 -1.48 -12.83
CA LYS A 393 -43.95 -2.68 -13.26
C LYS A 393 -43.56 -2.44 -14.72
N SER A 394 -42.27 -2.41 -15.05
CA SER A 394 -41.81 -2.46 -16.45
C SER A 394 -41.11 -3.79 -16.67
N GLN A 395 -41.90 -4.74 -17.18
CA GLN A 395 -41.48 -6.00 -17.74
C GLN A 395 -41.18 -5.74 -19.22
N VAL A 396 -39.93 -5.93 -19.65
CA VAL A 396 -39.58 -6.01 -21.08
C VAL A 396 -39.00 -7.39 -21.32
N ASP A 397 -39.88 -8.28 -21.76
CA ASP A 397 -39.55 -9.49 -22.49
C ASP A 397 -39.09 -9.11 -23.90
N ARG A 398 -37.94 -9.62 -24.33
CA ARG A 398 -37.68 -9.94 -25.75
C ARG A 398 -36.77 -11.17 -25.85
N ASN A 399 -37.43 -12.30 -26.12
CA ASN A 399 -36.97 -13.32 -27.05
C ASN A 399 -36.29 -12.68 -28.28
N THR A 400 -35.27 -13.28 -28.89
CA THR A 400 -35.46 -14.37 -29.87
C THR A 400 -34.10 -14.79 -30.43
N ASP A 401 -33.99 -16.09 -30.64
CA ASP A 401 -33.01 -16.86 -31.43
C ASP A 401 -32.41 -16.20 -32.67
N ARG A 402 -31.14 -16.55 -32.98
CA ARG A 402 -30.80 -17.14 -34.29
C ARG A 402 -29.48 -17.90 -34.29
N LYS A 403 -29.57 -19.12 -34.81
CA LYS A 403 -28.51 -20.07 -35.18
C LYS A 403 -27.63 -19.55 -36.32
N SER A 404 -26.35 -19.92 -36.29
CA SER A 404 -25.67 -20.78 -37.29
C SER A 404 -24.27 -21.13 -36.80
#